data_AF-A0A932JNL3-F1
#
_entry.id   AF-A0A932JNL3-F1
#
_cell.length_a   1.000
_cell.length_b   1.000
_cell.length_c   1.000
_cell.angle_alpha   90.00
_cell.angle_beta   90.00
_cell.angle_gamma   90.00
#
_symmetry.space_group_name_H-M   'P 1'
#
loop_
_entity.id
_entity.type
_entity.pdbx_description
1 polymer ?
#
loop_
_entity_poly.entity_id
_entity_poly.type
_entity_poly.pdbx_seq_one_letter_code
_entity_poly.pdbx_strand_id
1 'polypeptide(L)'
;MSRAQSRRPSQAAALLLAAGTLGLAADALWFGRSRVRLWASLMTVGFVVFASQLRYLFKAQARLDLPSTYALLGMAGGALWCALGLGLAFGLIEDRWESRAAYALAALLGWALPWILGQTYKIMPFLVWRAACEGRDGAPAYEELLSKPLACTPFFALAGAASALVFGFLAENQAVLSAGAGLALVAGVAHAVQAARLARVVLRAKPAPPRGGRPSPSPTSRA
;
A
#
# COMPACT_ATOMS: atom_id res chain seq x y z
N MET A 1 27.02 -3.37 -1.75
CA MET A 1 27.01 -1.92 -2.05
C MET A 1 26.14 -1.20 -1.03
N SER A 2 26.78 -0.66 0.01
CA SER A 2 26.15 0.09 1.11
C SER A 2 26.25 1.58 0.77
N ARG A 3 25.28 2.13 0.02
CA ARG A 3 25.04 3.57 0.07
C ARG A 3 24.02 3.78 1.16
N ALA A 4 24.49 4.22 2.32
CA ALA A 4 23.65 4.81 3.36
C ALA A 4 22.80 5.90 2.69
N GLN A 5 21.56 5.54 2.35
CA GLN A 5 20.57 6.50 1.90
C GLN A 5 20.45 7.51 3.04
N SER A 6 20.87 8.76 2.80
CA SER A 6 20.83 9.77 3.85
C SER A 6 19.40 9.82 4.38
N ARG A 7 19.21 9.73 5.70
CA ARG A 7 17.88 9.74 6.34
C ARG A 7 17.16 11.10 6.17
N ARG A 8 17.90 12.12 5.75
CA ARG A 8 17.46 13.52 5.63
C ARG A 8 16.30 13.73 4.64
N PRO A 9 16.36 13.29 3.36
CA PRO A 9 15.27 13.47 2.42
C PRO A 9 13.99 12.72 2.83
N SER A 10 14.07 11.53 3.43
CA SER A 10 12.88 10.81 3.87
C SER A 10 12.19 11.48 5.05
N GLN A 11 12.97 11.98 6.01
CA GLN A 11 12.48 12.82 7.11
C GLN A 11 11.84 14.11 6.57
N ALA A 12 12.47 14.78 5.61
CA ALA A 12 11.91 15.99 5.00
C ALA A 12 10.56 15.71 4.31
N ALA A 13 10.46 14.63 3.53
CA ALA A 13 9.19 14.25 2.89
C ALA A 13 8.08 13.98 3.93
N ALA A 14 8.39 13.24 4.99
CA ALA A 14 7.45 12.94 6.05
C ALA A 14 7.00 14.21 6.79
N LEU A 15 7.93 15.12 7.12
CA LEU A 15 7.61 16.39 7.75
C LEU A 15 6.75 17.28 6.87
N LEU A 16 7.05 17.37 5.56
CA LEU A 16 6.27 18.16 4.61
C LEU A 16 4.85 17.62 4.44
N LEU A 17 4.71 16.29 4.31
CA LEU A 17 3.40 15.63 4.25
C LEU A 17 2.61 15.88 5.55
N ALA A 18 3.22 15.63 6.71
CA ALA A 18 2.57 15.83 8.00
C ALA A 18 2.18 17.31 8.23
N ALA A 19 3.08 18.25 7.95
CA ALA A 19 2.81 19.68 8.06
C ALA A 19 1.71 20.12 7.08
N GLY A 20 1.71 19.61 5.85
CA GLY A 20 0.65 19.87 4.87
C GLY A 20 -0.71 19.34 5.32
N THR A 21 -0.78 18.10 5.79
CA THR A 21 -2.05 17.48 6.26
C THR A 21 -2.57 18.14 7.54
N LEU A 22 -1.71 18.35 8.54
CA LEU A 22 -2.10 19.02 9.79
C LEU A 22 -2.45 20.48 9.53
N GLY A 23 -1.72 21.15 8.64
CA GLY A 23 -2.00 22.51 8.21
C GLY A 23 -3.36 22.64 7.51
N LEU A 24 -3.70 21.71 6.60
CA LEU A 24 -5.02 21.64 5.97
C LEU A 24 -6.13 21.44 7.01
N ALA A 25 -5.94 20.52 7.96
CA ALA A 25 -6.91 20.26 9.02
C ALA A 25 -7.09 21.49 9.92
N ALA A 26 -6.01 22.14 10.32
CA ALA A 26 -6.07 23.35 11.15
C ALA A 26 -6.68 24.54 10.41
N ASP A 27 -6.34 24.73 9.13
CA ASP A 27 -6.88 25.80 8.29
C ASP A 27 -8.39 25.65 8.06
N ALA A 28 -8.86 24.40 7.94
CA ALA A 28 -10.28 24.09 7.84
C ALA A 28 -11.04 24.34 9.15
N LEU A 29 -10.44 24.03 10.30
CA LEU A 29 -11.09 24.16 11.62
C LEU A 29 -11.09 25.60 12.17
N TRP A 30 -10.00 26.35 11.98
CA TRP A 30 -9.82 27.65 12.66
C TRP A 30 -9.76 28.86 11.72
N PHE A 31 -9.36 28.69 10.45
CA PHE A 31 -8.97 29.82 9.59
C PHE A 31 -9.80 29.94 8.30
N GLY A 32 -10.94 29.25 8.23
CA GLY A 32 -11.90 29.40 7.13
C GLY A 32 -11.34 29.06 5.75
N ARG A 33 -10.36 28.13 5.67
CA ARG A 33 -9.71 27.69 4.41
C ARG A 33 -8.89 28.78 3.69
N SER A 34 -8.49 29.85 4.37
CA SER A 34 -7.75 30.98 3.77
C SER A 34 -6.37 30.60 3.24
N ARG A 35 -5.74 29.54 3.76
CA ARG A 35 -4.37 29.10 3.40
C ARG A 35 -4.35 27.75 2.72
N VAL A 36 -5.49 27.25 2.22
CA VAL A 36 -5.61 25.91 1.61
C VAL A 36 -4.61 25.68 0.47
N ARG A 37 -4.33 26.71 -0.33
CA ARG A 37 -3.36 26.67 -1.45
C ARG A 37 -1.93 26.38 -0.97
N LEU A 38 -1.52 27.02 0.12
CA LEU A 38 -0.20 26.83 0.71
C LEU A 38 -0.03 25.39 1.20
N TRP A 39 -1.01 24.91 1.99
CA TRP A 39 -0.93 23.59 2.60
C TRP A 39 -1.05 22.46 1.58
N ALA A 40 -1.91 22.61 0.57
CA ALA A 40 -2.01 21.67 -0.55
C ALA A 40 -0.69 21.59 -1.34
N SER A 41 -0.08 22.74 -1.63
CA SER A 41 1.23 22.79 -2.31
C SER A 41 2.32 22.12 -1.49
N LEU A 42 2.36 22.38 -0.18
CA LEU A 42 3.33 21.78 0.74
C LEU A 42 3.19 20.25 0.77
N MET A 43 1.95 19.76 0.83
CA MET A 43 1.64 18.33 0.79
C MET A 43 2.07 17.69 -0.54
N THR A 44 1.80 18.34 -1.68
CA THR A 44 2.25 17.85 -2.99
C THR A 44 3.76 17.81 -3.11
N VAL A 45 4.47 18.84 -2.64
CA VAL A 45 5.93 18.84 -2.62
C VAL A 45 6.47 17.69 -1.76
N GLY A 46 5.88 17.48 -0.57
CA GLY A 46 6.22 16.33 0.29
C GLY A 46 6.02 15.00 -0.42
N PHE A 47 4.91 14.83 -1.14
CA PHE A 47 4.63 13.65 -1.94
C PHE A 47 5.62 13.45 -3.10
N VAL A 48 5.97 14.52 -3.83
CA VAL A 48 6.96 14.45 -4.92
C VAL A 48 8.33 14.02 -4.39
N VAL A 49 8.76 14.57 -3.26
CA VAL A 49 10.01 14.16 -2.61
C VAL A 49 9.95 12.69 -2.19
N PHE A 50 8.83 12.23 -1.61
CA PHE A 50 8.61 10.83 -1.27
C PHE A 50 8.65 9.90 -2.50
N ALA A 51 7.88 10.22 -3.55
CA ALA A 51 7.81 9.45 -4.79
C ALA A 51 9.17 9.38 -5.50
N SER A 52 9.96 10.47 -5.47
CA SER A 52 11.31 10.50 -6.04
C SER A 52 12.24 9.50 -5.35
N GLN A 53 12.18 9.39 -4.02
CA GLN A 53 12.98 8.43 -3.26
C GLN A 53 12.57 7.00 -3.56
N LEU A 54 11.26 6.75 -3.65
CA LEU A 54 10.76 5.43 -3.95
C LEU A 54 11.14 4.98 -5.37
N ARG A 55 11.14 5.91 -6.34
CA ARG A 55 11.66 5.66 -7.69
C ARG A 55 13.13 5.24 -7.69
N TYR A 56 13.96 5.84 -6.83
CA TYR A 56 15.37 5.41 -6.70
C TYR A 56 15.48 3.99 -6.15
N LEU A 57 14.61 3.60 -5.21
CA LEU A 57 14.57 2.24 -4.67
C LEU A 57 14.16 1.22 -5.75
N PHE A 58 13.16 1.53 -6.57
CA PHE A 58 12.73 0.64 -7.65
C PHE A 58 13.73 0.55 -8.80
N LYS A 59 14.44 1.62 -9.13
CA LYS A 59 15.51 1.58 -10.15
C LYS A 59 16.62 0.59 -9.80
N ALA A 60 16.83 0.29 -8.52
CA ALA A 60 17.83 -0.67 -8.08
C ALA A 60 17.38 -2.13 -8.19
N GLN A 61 16.09 -2.39 -8.46
CA GLN A 61 15.54 -3.73 -8.56
C GLN A 61 15.53 -4.22 -10.01
N ALA A 62 16.08 -5.41 -10.27
CA ALA A 62 16.07 -6.02 -11.60
C ALA A 62 14.68 -6.56 -12.00
N ARG A 63 13.84 -6.92 -11.02
CA ARG A 63 12.47 -7.40 -11.20
C ARG A 63 11.59 -6.82 -10.10
N LEU A 64 10.41 -6.37 -10.49
CA LEU A 64 9.41 -5.88 -9.54
C LEU A 64 8.71 -7.09 -8.89
N ASP A 65 8.83 -7.20 -7.57
CA ASP A 65 8.02 -8.12 -6.80
C ASP A 65 6.57 -7.59 -6.71
N LEU A 66 5.65 -8.46 -6.31
CA LEU A 66 4.25 -8.09 -6.18
C LEU A 66 4.03 -6.90 -5.21
N PRO A 67 4.66 -6.87 -4.01
CA PRO A 67 4.60 -5.70 -3.13
C PRO A 67 5.05 -4.39 -3.78
N SER A 68 6.15 -4.39 -4.53
CA SER A 68 6.62 -3.20 -5.25
C SER A 68 5.65 -2.77 -6.35
N THR A 69 4.96 -3.72 -6.98
CA THR A 69 3.92 -3.43 -7.98
C THR A 69 2.72 -2.71 -7.36
N TYR A 70 2.27 -3.15 -6.17
CA TYR A 70 1.25 -2.43 -5.39
C TYR A 70 1.71 -1.04 -4.93
N ALA A 71 2.99 -0.89 -4.56
CA ALA A 71 3.55 0.41 -4.20
C ALA A 71 3.60 1.37 -5.41
N LEU A 72 3.88 0.86 -6.63
CA LEU A 72 3.80 1.64 -7.88
C LEU A 72 2.36 2.10 -8.15
N LEU A 73 1.37 1.22 -7.97
CA LEU A 73 -0.04 1.59 -8.09
C LEU A 73 -0.41 2.66 -7.05
N GLY A 74 0.03 2.49 -5.80
CA GLY A 74 -0.15 3.49 -4.74
C GLY A 74 0.49 4.84 -5.08
N MET A 75 1.67 4.86 -5.72
CA MET A 75 2.27 6.11 -6.20
C MET A 75 1.45 6.76 -7.32
N ALA A 76 0.96 5.97 -8.28
CA ALA A 76 0.13 6.49 -9.36
C ALA A 76 -1.17 7.11 -8.82
N GLY A 77 -1.85 6.43 -7.91
CA GLY A 77 -3.05 6.97 -7.27
C GLY A 77 -2.76 8.12 -6.30
N GLY A 78 -1.60 8.14 -5.63
CA GLY A 78 -1.14 9.27 -4.83
C GLY A 78 -0.86 10.53 -5.67
N ALA A 79 -0.33 10.36 -6.89
CA ALA A 79 -0.17 11.45 -7.83
C ALA A 79 -1.52 12.00 -8.31
N LEU A 80 -2.48 11.12 -8.61
CA LEU A 80 -3.85 11.51 -8.93
C LEU A 80 -4.52 12.25 -7.77
N TRP A 81 -4.37 11.74 -6.54
CA TRP A 81 -4.87 12.39 -5.33
C TRP A 81 -4.28 13.79 -5.14
N CYS A 82 -2.97 13.95 -5.33
CA CYS A 82 -2.33 15.28 -5.28
C CYS A 82 -2.85 16.21 -6.39
N ALA A 83 -3.02 15.70 -7.61
CA ALA A 83 -3.53 16.49 -8.73
C ALA A 83 -4.96 16.99 -8.47
N LEU A 84 -5.85 16.13 -7.96
CA LEU A 84 -7.20 16.52 -7.55
C LEU A 84 -7.18 17.52 -6.40
N GLY A 85 -6.31 17.31 -5.39
CA GLY A 85 -6.15 18.21 -4.26
C GLY A 85 -5.69 19.61 -4.67
N LEU A 86 -4.70 19.70 -5.57
CA LEU A 86 -4.28 20.98 -6.15
C LEU A 86 -5.38 21.59 -7.01
N GLY A 87 -6.06 20.79 -7.83
CA GLY A 87 -7.16 21.26 -8.66
C GLY A 87 -8.26 21.95 -7.83
N LEU A 88 -8.66 21.31 -6.73
CA LEU A 88 -9.61 21.89 -5.77
C LEU A 88 -9.05 23.12 -5.05
N ALA A 89 -7.81 23.08 -4.58
CA ALA A 89 -7.21 24.18 -3.81
C ALA A 89 -7.02 25.46 -4.64
N PHE A 90 -6.73 25.33 -5.93
CA PHE A 90 -6.53 26.45 -6.86
C PHE A 90 -7.79 26.84 -7.64
N GLY A 91 -8.93 26.18 -7.39
CA GLY A 91 -10.18 26.46 -8.09
C GLY A 91 -10.18 26.05 -9.57
N LEU A 92 -9.28 25.13 -9.97
CA LEU A 92 -9.27 24.53 -11.31
C LEU A 92 -10.36 23.47 -11.47
N ILE A 93 -10.79 22.88 -10.35
CA ILE A 93 -11.91 21.94 -10.26
C ILE A 93 -12.96 22.57 -9.36
N GLU A 94 -14.21 22.56 -9.79
CA GLU A 94 -15.31 23.09 -9.00
C GLU A 94 -15.50 22.30 -7.70
N ASP A 95 -15.64 23.02 -6.57
CA ASP A 95 -15.72 22.44 -5.23
C ASP A 95 -17.12 21.88 -4.93
N ARG A 96 -17.56 20.90 -5.73
CA ARG A 96 -18.80 20.14 -5.54
C ARG A 96 -18.58 18.88 -4.72
N TRP A 97 -19.67 18.23 -4.30
CA TRP A 97 -19.57 17.00 -3.51
C TRP A 97 -18.91 15.87 -4.31
N GLU A 98 -19.15 15.80 -5.61
CA GLU A 98 -18.58 14.82 -6.54
C GLU A 98 -17.07 14.93 -6.60
N SER A 99 -16.55 16.15 -6.78
CA SER A 99 -15.11 16.43 -6.81
C SER A 99 -14.44 16.05 -5.48
N ARG A 100 -15.09 16.32 -4.35
CA ARG A 100 -14.61 15.93 -3.01
C ARG A 100 -14.63 14.41 -2.82
N ALA A 101 -15.68 13.74 -3.29
CA ALA A 101 -15.79 12.28 -3.25
C ALA A 101 -14.70 11.62 -4.10
N ALA A 102 -14.48 12.13 -5.32
CA ALA A 102 -13.40 11.70 -6.21
C ALA A 102 -12.02 11.89 -5.56
N TYR A 103 -11.77 13.04 -4.93
CA TYR A 103 -10.55 13.30 -4.16
C TYR A 103 -10.35 12.29 -3.01
N ALA A 104 -11.39 12.05 -2.20
CA ALA A 104 -11.34 11.11 -1.09
C ALA A 104 -11.09 9.67 -1.55
N LEU A 105 -11.74 9.25 -2.64
CA LEU A 105 -11.57 7.91 -3.20
C LEU A 105 -10.22 7.71 -3.87
N ALA A 106 -9.67 8.75 -4.53
CA ALA A 106 -8.29 8.71 -5.00
C ALA A 106 -7.30 8.51 -3.84
N ALA A 107 -7.53 9.18 -2.71
CA ALA A 107 -6.69 9.03 -1.51
C ALA A 107 -6.81 7.60 -0.92
N LEU A 108 -8.04 7.11 -0.74
CA LEU A 108 -8.31 5.84 -0.09
C LEU A 108 -7.97 4.64 -0.99
N LEU A 109 -8.59 4.56 -2.17
CA LEU A 109 -8.48 3.40 -3.07
C LEU A 109 -7.28 3.53 -4.01
N GLY A 110 -6.93 4.74 -4.43
CA GLY A 110 -5.81 4.97 -5.35
C GLY A 110 -4.47 4.96 -4.63
N TRP A 111 -4.38 5.54 -3.43
CA TRP A 111 -3.11 5.69 -2.71
C TRP A 111 -2.98 4.73 -1.52
N ALA A 112 -3.82 4.86 -0.49
CA ALA A 112 -3.63 4.17 0.78
C ALA A 112 -3.83 2.64 0.68
N LEU A 113 -4.90 2.18 0.03
CA LEU A 113 -5.24 0.76 -0.02
C LEU A 113 -4.20 -0.09 -0.77
N PRO A 114 -3.64 0.33 -1.92
CA PRO A 114 -2.53 -0.39 -2.56
C PRO A 114 -1.32 -0.56 -1.63
N TRP A 115 -0.96 0.46 -0.84
CA TRP A 115 0.12 0.35 0.13
C TRP A 115 -0.15 -0.71 1.19
N ILE A 116 -1.37 -0.71 1.76
CA ILE A 116 -1.78 -1.70 2.75
C ILE A 116 -1.72 -3.10 2.15
N LEU A 117 -2.34 -3.31 0.98
CA LEU A 117 -2.36 -4.62 0.33
C LEU A 117 -0.95 -5.10 -0.03
N GLY A 118 -0.09 -4.22 -0.55
CA GLY A 118 1.30 -4.55 -0.84
C GLY A 118 2.06 -5.06 0.38
N GLN A 119 1.85 -4.45 1.55
CA GLN A 119 2.43 -4.94 2.81
C GLN A 119 1.77 -6.25 3.28
N THR A 120 0.46 -6.40 3.14
CA THR A 120 -0.25 -7.64 3.49
C THR A 120 0.29 -8.83 2.71
N TYR A 121 0.57 -8.68 1.40
CA TYR A 121 1.18 -9.73 0.59
C TYR A 121 2.63 -10.08 0.99
N LYS A 122 3.30 -9.22 1.75
CA LYS A 122 4.62 -9.52 2.33
C LYS A 122 4.51 -10.17 3.71
N ILE A 123 3.66 -9.61 4.56
CA ILE A 123 3.56 -9.99 5.98
C ILE A 123 2.80 -11.32 6.14
N MET A 124 1.70 -11.53 5.41
CA MET A 124 0.87 -12.73 5.56
C MET A 124 1.60 -14.05 5.26
N PRO A 125 2.27 -14.22 4.10
CA PRO A 125 2.99 -15.46 3.84
C PRO A 125 4.15 -15.67 4.84
N PHE A 126 4.81 -14.59 5.28
CA PHE A 126 5.85 -14.68 6.31
C PHE A 126 5.31 -15.22 7.64
N LEU A 127 4.18 -14.69 8.13
CA LEU A 127 3.56 -15.15 9.37
C LEU A 127 3.09 -16.60 9.26
N VAL A 128 2.48 -16.98 8.14
CA VAL A 128 2.04 -18.35 7.89
C VAL A 128 3.23 -19.31 7.82
N TRP A 129 4.28 -18.94 7.10
CA TRP A 129 5.51 -19.72 7.01
C TRP A 129 6.13 -19.93 8.39
N ARG A 130 6.23 -18.86 9.20
CA ARG A 130 6.76 -18.95 10.56
C ARG A 130 5.92 -19.87 11.45
N ALA A 131 4.59 -19.77 11.36
CA ALA A 131 3.69 -20.57 12.18
C ALA A 131 3.62 -22.05 11.75
N ALA A 132 3.67 -22.33 10.45
CA ALA A 132 3.36 -23.65 9.89
C ALA A 132 4.57 -24.41 9.35
N CYS A 133 5.65 -23.73 8.96
CA CYS A 133 6.73 -24.31 8.17
C CYS A 133 8.11 -24.19 8.82
N GLU A 134 8.31 -23.28 9.77
CA GLU A 134 9.61 -23.09 10.43
C GLU A 134 10.12 -24.38 11.08
N GLY A 135 11.36 -24.75 10.78
CA GLY A 135 12.01 -25.94 11.34
C GLY A 135 11.56 -27.28 10.76
N ARG A 136 10.81 -27.28 9.64
CA ARG A 136 10.47 -28.50 8.89
C ARG A 136 11.35 -28.65 7.65
N ASP A 137 11.79 -29.87 7.42
CA ASP A 137 12.51 -30.23 6.19
C ASP A 137 11.58 -30.10 4.98
N GLY A 138 12.06 -29.46 3.90
CA GLY A 138 11.28 -29.25 2.68
C GLY A 138 10.15 -28.21 2.79
N ALA A 139 10.23 -27.29 3.76
CA ALA A 139 9.29 -26.19 3.87
C ALA A 139 9.21 -25.37 2.56
N PRO A 140 7.99 -25.06 2.04
CA PRO A 140 7.84 -24.28 0.83
C PRO A 140 8.43 -22.88 1.02
N ALA A 141 8.87 -22.27 -0.08
CA ALA A 141 9.27 -20.87 -0.06
C ALA A 141 8.06 -19.97 0.25
N TYR A 142 8.30 -18.80 0.85
CA TYR A 142 7.22 -17.85 1.18
C TYR A 142 6.39 -17.45 -0.05
N GLU A 143 7.02 -17.40 -1.23
CA GLU A 143 6.40 -17.06 -2.51
C GLU A 143 5.45 -18.15 -3.00
N GLU A 144 5.73 -19.41 -2.67
CA GLU A 144 4.92 -20.57 -3.07
C GLU A 144 3.62 -20.66 -2.27
N LEU A 145 3.58 -20.06 -1.07
CA LEU A 145 2.35 -19.93 -0.29
C LEU A 145 1.34 -18.98 -0.95
N LEU A 146 1.82 -18.08 -1.81
CA LEU A 146 0.96 -17.16 -2.54
C LEU A 146 0.55 -17.73 -3.89
N SER A 147 -0.74 -17.64 -4.18
CA SER A 147 -1.24 -17.99 -5.51
C SER A 147 -1.17 -16.76 -6.40
N LYS A 148 -0.26 -16.80 -7.37
CA LYS A 148 -0.04 -15.70 -8.33
C LYS A 148 -1.35 -15.16 -8.95
N PRO A 149 -2.28 -15.98 -9.50
CA PRO A 149 -3.51 -15.44 -10.09
C PRO A 149 -4.38 -14.71 -9.06
N LEU A 150 -4.57 -15.28 -7.85
CA LEU A 150 -5.35 -14.67 -6.78
C LEU A 150 -4.69 -13.43 -6.15
N ALA A 151 -3.38 -13.28 -6.33
CA ALA A 151 -2.65 -12.11 -5.90
C ALA A 151 -2.68 -10.99 -6.98
N CYS A 152 -2.77 -11.35 -8.26
CA CYS A 152 -2.93 -10.40 -9.37
C CYS A 152 -4.39 -9.90 -9.52
N THR A 153 -5.41 -10.71 -9.21
CA THR A 153 -6.81 -10.28 -9.36
C THR A 153 -7.14 -9.03 -8.55
N PRO A 154 -6.84 -8.94 -7.24
CA PRO A 154 -7.09 -7.73 -6.47
C PRO A 154 -6.30 -6.52 -6.97
N PHE A 155 -5.13 -6.73 -7.57
CA PHE A 155 -4.33 -5.63 -8.13
C PHE A 155 -5.06 -4.96 -9.30
N PHE A 156 -5.44 -5.73 -10.32
CA PHE A 156 -6.12 -5.18 -11.51
C PHE A 156 -7.53 -4.69 -11.17
N ALA A 157 -8.26 -5.45 -10.34
CA ALA A 157 -9.59 -5.05 -9.91
C ALA A 157 -9.56 -3.75 -9.09
N LEU A 158 -8.58 -3.58 -8.19
CA LEU A 158 -8.44 -2.33 -7.43
C LEU A 158 -8.03 -1.15 -8.31
N ALA A 159 -7.08 -1.33 -9.24
CA ALA A 159 -6.67 -0.28 -10.17
C ALA A 159 -7.86 0.19 -11.05
N GLY A 160 -8.64 -0.77 -11.57
CA GLY A 160 -9.85 -0.48 -12.32
C GLY A 160 -10.92 0.18 -11.46
N ALA A 161 -11.15 -0.30 -10.24
CA ALA A 161 -12.11 0.27 -9.30
C ALA A 161 -11.78 1.72 -8.94
N ALA A 162 -10.52 2.00 -8.57
CA ALA A 162 -10.08 3.34 -8.23
C ALA A 162 -10.27 4.31 -9.41
N SER A 163 -9.89 3.89 -10.62
CA SER A 163 -10.03 4.71 -11.83
C SER A 163 -11.50 4.95 -12.19
N ALA A 164 -12.32 3.90 -12.20
CA ALA A 164 -13.74 3.97 -12.52
C ALA A 164 -14.52 4.78 -11.49
N LEU A 165 -14.25 4.62 -10.19
CA LEU A 165 -14.93 5.40 -9.16
C LEU A 165 -14.56 6.87 -9.24
N VAL A 166 -13.27 7.22 -9.32
CA VAL A 166 -12.84 8.62 -9.46
C VAL A 166 -13.46 9.26 -10.70
N PHE A 167 -13.38 8.60 -11.85
CA PHE A 167 -13.97 9.10 -13.09
C PHE A 167 -15.49 9.17 -13.02
N GLY A 168 -16.14 8.16 -12.44
CA GLY A 168 -17.60 8.08 -12.31
C GLY A 168 -18.18 9.22 -11.47
N PHE A 169 -17.49 9.63 -10.39
CA PHE A 169 -17.88 10.82 -9.63
C PHE A 169 -17.68 12.09 -10.45
N LEU A 170 -16.51 12.28 -11.06
CA LEU A 170 -16.23 13.49 -11.86
C LEU A 170 -17.15 13.64 -13.08
N ALA A 171 -17.60 12.53 -13.66
CA ALA A 171 -18.50 12.50 -14.82
C ALA A 171 -19.98 12.35 -14.42
N GLU A 172 -20.31 12.32 -13.12
CA GLU A 172 -21.67 12.11 -12.61
C GLU A 172 -22.36 10.88 -13.23
N ASN A 173 -21.61 9.82 -13.50
CA ASN A 173 -22.08 8.65 -14.25
C ASN A 173 -22.30 7.43 -13.35
N GLN A 174 -23.58 7.15 -13.05
CA GLN A 174 -24.00 6.05 -12.18
C GLN A 174 -23.59 4.66 -12.67
N ALA A 175 -23.56 4.43 -13.98
CA ALA A 175 -23.16 3.13 -14.55
C ALA A 175 -21.66 2.88 -14.30
N VAL A 176 -20.83 3.90 -14.50
CA VAL A 176 -19.39 3.83 -14.22
C VAL A 176 -19.14 3.64 -12.72
N LEU A 177 -19.87 4.36 -11.86
CA LEU A 177 -19.79 4.18 -10.41
C LEU A 177 -20.13 2.75 -9.98
N SER A 178 -21.21 2.19 -10.52
CA SER A 178 -21.64 0.82 -10.21
C SER A 178 -20.61 -0.21 -10.68
N ALA A 179 -20.03 -0.01 -11.87
CA ALA A 179 -18.94 -0.86 -12.37
C ALA A 179 -17.69 -0.78 -11.46
N GLY A 180 -17.31 0.43 -11.05
CA GLY A 180 -16.21 0.65 -10.12
C GLY A 180 -16.42 -0.02 -8.76
N ALA A 181 -17.62 0.09 -8.19
CA ALA A 181 -18.00 -0.60 -6.96
C ALA A 181 -17.95 -2.13 -7.11
N GLY A 182 -18.43 -2.67 -8.25
CA GLY A 182 -18.33 -4.09 -8.57
C GLY A 182 -16.87 -4.57 -8.63
N LEU A 183 -15.98 -3.81 -9.26
CA LEU A 183 -14.54 -4.11 -9.28
C LEU A 183 -13.92 -4.06 -7.88
N ALA A 184 -14.31 -3.10 -7.04
CA ALA A 184 -13.84 -3.02 -5.65
C ALA A 184 -14.26 -4.26 -4.85
N LEU A 185 -15.49 -4.74 -5.04
CA LEU A 185 -15.99 -5.97 -4.42
C LEU A 185 -15.19 -7.19 -4.88
N VAL A 186 -14.92 -7.32 -6.18
CA VAL A 186 -14.08 -8.39 -6.73
C VAL A 186 -12.68 -8.38 -6.10
N ALA A 187 -12.08 -7.19 -5.96
CA ALA A 187 -10.77 -7.06 -5.31
C ALA A 187 -10.80 -7.53 -3.84
N GLY A 188 -11.81 -7.11 -3.08
CA GLY A 188 -12.01 -7.51 -1.69
C GLY A 188 -12.23 -9.01 -1.52
N VAL A 189 -13.10 -9.61 -2.32
CA VAL A 189 -13.38 -11.05 -2.29
C VAL A 189 -12.14 -11.87 -2.65
N ALA A 190 -11.44 -11.52 -3.72
CA ALA A 190 -10.23 -12.23 -4.12
C ALA A 190 -9.13 -12.13 -3.04
N HIS A 191 -8.99 -10.97 -2.39
CA HIS A 191 -8.07 -10.81 -1.27
C HIS A 191 -8.47 -11.66 -0.05
N ALA A 192 -9.76 -11.67 0.31
CA ALA A 192 -10.28 -12.49 1.40
C ALA A 192 -10.10 -14.00 1.14
N VAL A 193 -10.32 -14.46 -0.10
CA VAL A 193 -10.06 -15.85 -0.50
C VAL A 193 -8.59 -16.20 -0.32
N GLN A 194 -7.67 -15.33 -0.73
CA GLN A 194 -6.23 -15.56 -0.56
C GLN A 194 -5.85 -15.64 0.94
N ALA A 195 -6.37 -14.75 1.77
CA ALA A 195 -6.16 -14.78 3.22
C ALA A 195 -6.71 -16.08 3.84
N ALA A 196 -7.92 -16.50 3.46
CA ALA A 196 -8.52 -17.74 3.95
C ALA A 196 -7.71 -18.98 3.54
N ARG A 197 -7.14 -19.00 2.33
CA ARG A 197 -6.24 -20.07 1.89
C ARG A 197 -5.00 -20.16 2.77
N LEU A 198 -4.36 -19.03 3.07
CA LEU A 198 -3.20 -18.96 3.96
C LEU A 198 -3.55 -19.41 5.38
N ALA A 199 -4.68 -18.96 5.92
CA ALA A 199 -5.16 -19.39 7.24
C ALA A 199 -5.38 -20.91 7.32
N ARG A 200 -5.93 -21.53 6.27
CA ARG A 200 -6.08 -22.99 6.19
C ARG A 200 -4.75 -23.74 6.24
N VAL A 201 -3.66 -23.18 5.72
CA VAL A 201 -2.32 -23.78 5.84
C VAL A 201 -1.89 -23.82 7.30
N VAL A 202 -2.07 -22.72 8.04
CA VAL A 202 -1.76 -22.65 9.47
C VAL A 202 -2.60 -23.64 10.27
N LEU A 203 -3.91 -23.68 10.03
CA LEU A 203 -4.83 -24.56 10.76
C LEU A 203 -4.59 -26.05 10.51
N ARG A 204 -4.02 -26.42 9.36
CA ARG A 204 -3.69 -27.81 9.02
C ARG A 204 -2.28 -28.22 9.44
N ALA A 205 -1.46 -27.28 9.88
CA ALA A 205 -0.11 -27.57 10.31
C ALA A 205 -0.13 -28.32 11.65
N LYS A 206 0.32 -29.58 11.67
CA LYS A 206 0.56 -30.31 12.92
C LYS A 206 1.57 -29.55 13.79
N PRO A 207 1.49 -29.54 15.13
CA PRO A 207 2.52 -28.93 15.97
C PRO A 207 3.89 -29.49 15.59
N ALA A 208 4.91 -28.62 15.46
CA ALA A 208 6.26 -29.09 15.26
C ALA A 208 6.67 -29.94 16.47
N PRO A 209 7.39 -31.07 16.28
CA PRO A 209 7.93 -31.80 17.41
C PRO A 209 8.75 -30.85 18.29
N PRO A 210 8.70 -30.99 19.63
CA PRO A 210 9.49 -30.15 20.51
C PRO A 210 10.94 -30.23 20.04
N ARG A 211 11.61 -29.06 19.90
CA ARG A 211 13.01 -28.99 19.50
C ARG A 211 13.78 -29.92 20.44
N GLY A 212 14.11 -31.12 19.96
CA GLY A 212 14.95 -32.05 20.70
C GLY A 212 16.18 -31.26 21.10
N GLY A 213 16.42 -31.17 22.40
CA GLY A 213 17.50 -30.36 22.95
C GLY A 213 18.75 -30.63 22.14
N ARG A 214 19.30 -29.59 21.49
CA ARG A 214 20.63 -29.72 20.89
C ARG A 214 21.51 -30.27 22.01
N PRO A 215 22.18 -31.43 21.84
CA PRO A 215 23.11 -31.90 22.85
C PRO A 215 24.08 -30.74 23.12
N SER A 216 24.15 -30.31 24.38
CA SER A 216 25.14 -29.32 24.78
C SER A 216 26.50 -29.80 24.28
N PRO A 217 27.29 -28.95 23.61
CA PRO A 217 28.63 -29.34 23.18
C PRO A 217 29.37 -29.89 24.39
N SER A 218 29.79 -31.15 24.32
CA SER A 218 30.53 -31.80 25.38
C SER A 218 31.81 -30.98 25.65
N PRO A 219 32.16 -30.64 26.90
CA PRO A 219 33.32 -29.80 27.23
C PRO A 219 34.70 -30.41 26.88
N THR A 220 34.76 -31.58 26.26
CA THR A 220 35.97 -32.39 26.11
C THR A 220 36.59 -32.25 24.72
N SER A 221 37.22 -31.10 24.44
CA SER A 221 38.42 -31.04 23.58
C SER A 221 39.17 -29.71 23.79
N ARG A 222 39.74 -29.56 24.98
CA ARG A 222 40.95 -28.76 25.18
C ARG A 222 41.91 -29.64 25.98
N ALA A 223 42.66 -30.45 25.26
CA ALA A 223 43.91 -31.04 25.71
C ALA A 223 45.00 -30.51 24.79
#